data_AF-A0A538TW81-F1
#
_entry.id   AF-A0A538TW81-F1
#
_cell.length_a   1.000
_cell.length_b   1.000
_cell.length_c   1.000
_cell.angle_alpha   90.00
_cell.angle_beta   90.00
_cell.angle_gamma   90.00
#
_symmetry.space_group_name_H-M   'P 1'
#
loop_
_entity.id
_entity.type
_entity.pdbx_description
1 polymer ?
#
loop_
_entity_poly.entity_id
_entity_poly.type
_entity_poly.pdbx_seq_one_letter_code
_entity_poly.pdbx_strand_id
1 'polypeptide(L)'
;EDADFDGPLVDYQKKGNKVEYVGQDEVDGTDTYKLKVTLRDGTVLHYYLDAEYYVPIKIDTRRMIRGAEREYETTVGDYKQVAGWYLPYSYETNAKGSTDKSTIVYDKIEANVPIDDSRFHMPAAAKTQGAKP
;
A
#
# COMPACT_ATOMS: atom_id res chain seq x y z
N GLU A 1 -4.81 -5.01 -7.24
CA GLU A 1 -3.80 -4.45 -6.34
C GLU A 1 -3.11 -5.52 -5.50
N ASP A 2 -3.83 -6.45 -4.86
CA ASP A 2 -3.31 -7.36 -3.81
C ASP A 2 -2.14 -8.31 -4.15
N ALA A 3 -1.68 -8.38 -5.40
CA ALA A 3 -0.54 -9.21 -5.81
C ALA A 3 0.75 -8.42 -6.07
N ASP A 4 0.72 -7.08 -5.94
CA ASP A 4 1.89 -6.23 -6.13
C ASP A 4 2.55 -5.90 -4.77
N PHE A 5 3.67 -6.56 -4.49
CA PHE A 5 4.42 -6.38 -3.24
C PHE A 5 5.40 -5.19 -3.28
N ASP A 6 5.82 -4.76 -4.47
CA ASP A 6 6.81 -3.69 -4.63
C ASP A 6 6.17 -2.29 -4.63
N GLY A 7 4.85 -2.24 -4.73
CA GLY A 7 4.08 -1.01 -4.84
C GLY A 7 4.09 -0.39 -6.25
N PRO A 8 3.24 0.62 -6.49
CA PRO A 8 2.90 1.07 -7.84
C PRO A 8 3.95 1.96 -8.51
N LEU A 9 4.96 2.41 -7.76
CA LEU A 9 6.06 3.26 -8.25
C LEU A 9 7.22 2.43 -8.83
N VAL A 10 7.45 1.22 -8.31
CA VAL A 10 8.51 0.34 -8.81
C VAL A 10 8.11 -0.25 -10.15
N ASP A 11 8.99 -0.15 -11.15
CA ASP A 11 8.76 -0.67 -12.50
C ASP A 11 7.42 -0.20 -13.12
N TYR A 12 6.96 1.00 -12.76
CA TYR A 12 5.61 1.50 -13.04
C TYR A 12 5.21 1.38 -14.53
N GLN A 13 6.14 1.62 -15.46
CA GLN A 13 5.89 1.49 -16.90
C GLN A 13 5.61 0.04 -17.32
N LYS A 14 6.37 -0.92 -16.77
CA LYS A 14 6.17 -2.36 -17.05
C LYS A 14 4.84 -2.83 -16.47
N LYS A 15 4.42 -2.27 -15.33
CA LYS A 15 3.11 -2.52 -14.70
C LYS A 15 1.96 -1.86 -15.46
N GLY A 16 2.23 -0.94 -16.38
CA GLY A 16 1.23 -0.17 -17.12
C GLY A 16 0.63 0.98 -16.32
N ASN A 17 1.30 1.40 -15.25
CA ASN A 17 0.92 2.55 -14.46
C ASN A 17 1.41 3.84 -15.13
N LYS A 18 0.72 4.95 -14.85
CA LYS A 18 1.18 6.31 -15.22
C LYS A 18 1.53 7.05 -13.95
N VAL A 19 2.72 7.64 -13.88
CA VAL A 19 3.17 8.49 -12.76
C VAL A 19 3.35 9.91 -13.27
N GLU A 20 2.77 10.87 -12.56
CA GLU A 20 2.79 12.30 -12.90
C GLU A 20 3.22 13.08 -11.65
N TYR A 21 4.25 13.93 -11.78
CA TYR A 21 4.61 14.88 -10.73
C TYR A 21 3.60 16.03 -10.74
N VAL A 22 2.92 16.23 -9.61
CA VAL A 22 1.88 17.26 -9.47
C VAL A 22 2.48 18.56 -8.93
N GLY A 23 3.47 18.46 -8.04
CA GLY A 23 4.11 19.61 -7.40
C GLY A 23 4.57 19.30 -5.99
N GLN A 24 4.85 20.36 -5.22
CA GLN A 24 5.07 20.27 -3.79
C GLN A 24 3.77 20.57 -3.03
N ASP A 25 3.64 20.01 -1.83
CA ASP A 25 2.49 20.18 -0.92
C ASP A 25 3.00 20.08 0.53
N GLU A 26 2.18 20.42 1.51
CA GLU A 26 2.50 20.24 2.93
C GLU A 26 1.49 19.27 3.57
N VAL A 27 1.99 18.30 4.36
CA VAL A 27 1.15 17.38 5.13
C VAL A 27 1.60 17.41 6.58
N ASP A 28 0.71 17.85 7.47
CA ASP A 28 0.97 17.94 8.92
C ASP A 28 2.29 18.67 9.27
N GLY A 29 2.59 19.76 8.54
CA GLY A 29 3.81 20.54 8.71
C GLY A 29 5.07 19.94 8.08
N THR A 30 4.94 18.85 7.32
CA THR A 30 6.03 18.20 6.58
C THR A 30 5.93 18.58 5.10
N ASP A 31 7.02 19.10 4.54
CA ASP A 31 7.13 19.36 3.10
C ASP A 31 7.11 18.05 2.31
N THR A 32 6.32 18.00 1.23
CA THR A 32 6.15 16.79 0.43
C THR A 32 6.24 17.03 -1.07
N TYR A 33 6.69 16.01 -1.80
CA TYR A 33 6.45 15.88 -3.23
C TYR A 33 5.15 15.11 -3.48
N LYS A 34 4.28 15.68 -4.30
CA LYS A 34 3.00 15.08 -4.66
C LYS A 34 3.09 14.39 -6.02
N LEU A 35 2.85 13.08 -6.02
CA LEU A 35 2.76 12.28 -7.24
C LEU A 35 1.33 11.81 -7.44
N LYS A 36 0.82 11.94 -8.66
CA LYS A 36 -0.40 11.26 -9.09
C LYS A 36 -0.01 9.99 -9.83
N VAL A 37 -0.51 8.86 -9.36
CA VAL A 37 -0.31 7.55 -9.96
C VAL A 37 -1.66 7.02 -10.44
N THR A 38 -1.77 6.74 -11.74
CA THR A 38 -2.94 6.08 -12.31
C THR A 38 -2.57 4.63 -12.61
N LEU A 39 -3.19 3.69 -11.90
CA LEU A 39 -2.97 2.27 -12.11
C LEU A 39 -3.64 1.78 -13.39
N ARG A 40 -3.19 0.63 -13.88
CA ARG A 40 -3.75 -0.03 -15.07
C ARG A 40 -5.26 -0.25 -15.00
N ASP A 41 -5.81 -0.49 -13.80
CA ASP A 41 -7.24 -0.72 -13.58
C ASP A 41 -8.07 0.57 -13.46
N GLY A 42 -7.44 1.74 -13.56
CA GLY A 42 -8.08 3.04 -13.46
C GLY A 42 -8.13 3.61 -12.04
N THR A 43 -7.63 2.88 -11.03
CA THR A 43 -7.44 3.42 -9.67
C THR A 43 -6.46 4.59 -9.72
N VAL A 44 -6.78 5.68 -9.02
CA VAL A 44 -5.93 6.86 -8.92
C VAL A 44 -5.44 7.01 -7.49
N LEU A 45 -4.12 7.08 -7.32
CA LEU A 45 -3.44 7.30 -6.07
C LEU A 45 -2.76 8.68 -6.11
N HIS A 46 -2.85 9.44 -5.03
CA HIS A 46 -1.98 10.59 -4.81
C HIS A 46 -1.04 10.28 -3.66
N TYR A 47 0.24 10.11 -3.98
CA TYR A 47 1.30 9.93 -3.01
C TYR A 47 1.82 11.29 -2.58
N TYR A 48 1.95 11.47 -1.27
CA TYR A 48 2.62 12.59 -0.65
C TYR A 48 3.90 12.06 -0.01
N LEU A 49 5.01 12.27 -0.71
CA LEU A 49 6.33 11.79 -0.30
C LEU A 49 7.03 12.86 0.51
N ASP A 50 7.49 12.54 1.71
CA ASP A 50 8.38 13.41 2.49
C ASP A 50 9.55 13.92 1.63
N ALA A 51 9.82 15.22 1.67
CA ALA A 51 10.80 15.84 0.78
C ALA A 51 12.28 15.58 1.15
N GLU A 52 12.55 15.06 2.35
CA GLU A 52 13.88 14.76 2.87
C GLU A 52 14.26 13.29 2.65
N TYR A 53 13.35 12.38 3.02
CA TYR A 53 13.53 10.93 3.02
C TYR A 53 12.86 10.23 1.83
N TYR A 54 12.02 10.92 1.06
CA TYR A 54 11.33 10.41 -0.13
C TYR A 54 10.42 9.20 0.13
N VAL A 55 9.93 9.06 1.37
CA VAL A 55 8.98 8.01 1.77
C VAL A 55 7.55 8.56 1.82
N PRO A 56 6.52 7.76 1.51
CA PRO A 56 5.15 8.23 1.59
C PRO A 56 4.71 8.46 3.02
N ILE A 57 4.17 9.63 3.33
CA ILE A 57 3.56 9.91 4.64
C ILE A 57 2.03 9.96 4.57
N LYS A 58 1.50 10.18 3.36
CA LYS A 58 0.06 10.11 3.05
C LYS A 58 -0.18 9.58 1.65
N ILE A 59 -1.26 8.81 1.50
CA ILE A 59 -1.74 8.28 0.22
C ILE A 59 -3.26 8.47 0.14
N ASP A 60 -3.71 9.29 -0.82
CA ASP A 60 -5.12 9.40 -1.16
C ASP A 60 -5.45 8.41 -2.28
N THR A 61 -6.41 7.51 -2.06
CA THR A 61 -6.81 6.49 -3.02
C THR A 61 -8.23 6.73 -3.51
N ARG A 62 -8.42 6.85 -4.82
CA ARG A 62 -9.73 6.94 -5.48
C ARG A 62 -9.92 5.73 -6.40
N ARG A 63 -10.94 4.92 -6.13
CA ARG A 63 -11.24 3.71 -6.92
C ARG A 63 -12.74 3.46 -7.05
N MET A 64 -13.11 2.74 -8.12
CA MET A 64 -14.48 2.28 -8.34
C MET A 64 -14.73 0.95 -7.65
N ILE A 65 -15.69 0.92 -6.73
CA ILE A 65 -16.14 -0.29 -6.03
C ILE A 65 -17.61 -0.51 -6.34
N ARG A 66 -17.92 -1.61 -7.05
CA ARG A 66 -19.28 -2.01 -7.43
C ARG A 66 -20.06 -0.89 -8.14
N GLY A 67 -19.39 -0.16 -9.03
CA GLY A 67 -19.97 0.93 -9.82
C GLY A 67 -20.08 2.28 -9.08
N ALA A 68 -19.68 2.35 -7.81
CA ALA A 68 -19.62 3.60 -7.05
C ALA A 68 -18.17 4.00 -6.81
N GLU A 69 -17.89 5.29 -6.94
CA GLU A 69 -16.60 5.85 -6.59
C GLU A 69 -16.43 5.91 -5.07
N ARG A 70 -15.24 5.52 -4.60
CA ARG A 70 -14.86 5.65 -3.19
C ARG A 70 -13.48 6.26 -3.08
N GLU A 71 -13.37 7.19 -2.14
CA GLU A 71 -12.12 7.82 -1.76
C GLU A 71 -11.70 7.36 -0.36
N TYR A 72 -10.43 7.03 -0.22
CA TYR A 72 -9.78 6.63 1.01
C TYR A 72 -8.56 7.50 1.23
N GLU A 73 -8.24 7.70 2.50
CA GLU A 73 -7.03 8.35 2.95
C GLU A 73 -6.25 7.33 3.78
N THR A 74 -4.96 7.22 3.50
CA THR A 74 -4.03 6.38 4.27
C THR A 74 -2.87 7.24 4.75
N THR A 75 -2.71 7.35 6.07
CA THR A 75 -1.52 7.91 6.71
C THR A 75 -0.53 6.78 6.97
N VAL A 76 0.74 7.02 6.63
CA VAL A 76 1.80 6.02 6.70
C VAL A 76 2.93 6.58 7.55
N GLY A 77 3.37 5.82 8.56
CA GLY A 77 4.24 6.38 9.58
C GLY A 77 5.15 5.36 10.28
N ASP A 78 5.78 5.85 11.34
CA ASP A 78 6.72 5.12 12.19
C ASP A 78 7.84 4.44 11.39
N TYR A 79 8.39 5.15 10.41
CA TYR A 79 9.45 4.64 9.55
C TYR A 79 10.69 4.25 10.35
N LYS A 80 11.20 3.04 10.10
CA LYS A 80 12.44 2.53 10.69
C LYS A 80 13.33 1.92 9.62
N GLN A 81 14.64 2.01 9.83
CA GLN A 81 15.60 1.34 8.97
C GLN A 81 15.60 -0.16 9.25
N VAL A 82 15.36 -0.97 8.21
CA VAL A 82 15.42 -2.42 8.24
C VAL A 82 16.21 -2.88 7.02
N ALA A 83 17.36 -3.52 7.26
CA ALA A 83 18.25 -4.01 6.21
C ALA A 83 18.60 -2.97 5.11
N GLY A 84 18.76 -1.70 5.50
CA GLY A 84 19.11 -0.60 4.58
C GLY A 84 17.91 0.12 3.93
N TRP A 85 16.67 -0.26 4.27
CA TRP A 85 15.44 0.35 3.75
C TRP A 85 14.67 1.04 4.86
N TYR A 86 14.06 2.19 4.56
CA TYR A 86 13.06 2.79 5.45
C TYR A 86 11.71 2.12 5.22
N LEU A 87 11.24 1.36 6.21
CA LEU A 87 9.96 0.66 6.16
C LEU A 87 8.99 1.26 7.19
N PRO A 88 7.71 1.46 6.82
CA PRO A 88 6.72 1.98 7.74
C PRO A 88 6.27 0.90 8.73
N TYR A 89 6.12 1.28 9.99
CA TYR A 89 5.62 0.40 11.04
C TYR A 89 4.15 0.68 11.37
N SER A 90 3.56 1.75 10.83
CA SER A 90 2.15 2.05 11.01
C SER A 90 1.46 2.48 9.72
N TYR A 91 0.21 2.04 9.59
CA TYR A 91 -0.73 2.47 8.58
C TYR A 91 -2.05 2.77 9.25
N GLU A 92 -2.60 3.94 8.99
CA GLU A 92 -3.96 4.30 9.39
C GLU A 92 -4.75 4.59 8.12
N THR A 93 -5.86 3.89 7.90
CA THR A 93 -6.69 4.05 6.71
C THR A 93 -8.14 4.32 7.08
N ASN A 94 -8.76 5.28 6.39
CA ASN A 94 -10.17 5.62 6.54
C ASN A 94 -10.78 5.98 5.18
N ALA A 95 -12.11 5.88 5.08
CA ALA A 95 -12.80 6.55 3.99
C ALA A 95 -12.62 8.06 4.16
N LYS A 96 -12.40 8.78 3.05
CA LYS A 96 -12.13 10.22 3.11
C LYS A 96 -13.29 10.97 3.76
N GLY A 97 -13.00 11.78 4.78
CA GLY A 97 -13.99 12.49 5.58
C GLY A 97 -14.70 11.66 6.65
N SER A 98 -14.42 10.35 6.75
CA SER A 98 -14.90 9.52 7.86
C SER A 98 -13.98 9.64 9.08
N THR A 99 -14.58 9.56 10.27
CA THR A 99 -13.84 9.42 11.54
C THR A 99 -13.48 7.97 11.86
N ASP A 100 -14.07 7.00 11.14
CA ASP A 100 -13.81 5.58 11.35
C ASP A 100 -12.49 5.18 10.70
N LYS A 101 -11.51 4.83 11.54
CA LYS A 101 -10.13 4.52 11.15
C LYS A 101 -9.82 3.06 11.41
N SER A 102 -9.12 2.44 10.46
CA SER A 102 -8.49 1.13 10.62
C SER A 102 -6.99 1.31 10.71
N THR A 103 -6.41 0.88 11.82
CA THR A 103 -4.98 1.03 12.10
C THR A 103 -4.29 -0.34 12.10
N ILE A 104 -3.16 -0.42 11.42
CA ILE A 104 -2.25 -1.55 11.45
C ILE A 104 -0.92 -1.05 12.01
N VAL A 105 -0.42 -1.74 13.03
CA VAL A 105 0.91 -1.50 13.61
C VAL A 105 1.71 -2.79 13.55
N TYR A 106 2.94 -2.69 13.07
CA TYR A 106 3.89 -3.79 13.05
C TYR A 106 4.82 -3.70 14.24
N ASP A 107 4.91 -4.74 15.05
CA ASP A 107 5.87 -4.77 16.16
C ASP A 107 7.30 -5.02 15.67
N LYS A 108 7.44 -5.82 14.61
CA LYS A 108 8.73 -6.26 14.07
C LYS A 108 8.64 -6.48 12.56
N ILE A 109 9.65 -6.00 11.84
CA ILE A 109 9.89 -6.31 10.43
C ILE A 109 11.33 -6.83 10.32
N GLU A 110 11.49 -7.98 9.67
CA GLU A 110 12.79 -8.58 9.36
C GLU A 110 12.88 -8.85 7.86
N ALA A 111 14.00 -8.50 7.26
CA ALA A 111 14.24 -8.71 5.83
C ALA A 111 15.25 -9.84 5.61
N ASN A 112 15.15 -10.50 4.45
CA ASN A 112 16.04 -11.59 4.02
C ASN A 112 16.11 -12.77 5.00
N VAL A 113 15.07 -12.98 5.82
CA VAL A 113 14.96 -14.17 6.66
C VAL A 113 14.68 -15.38 5.77
N PRO A 114 15.37 -16.51 5.96
CA PRO A 114 15.05 -17.74 5.23
C PRO A 114 13.60 -18.17 5.47
N ILE A 115 12.86 -18.38 4.40
CA ILE A 115 11.50 -18.94 4.42
C ILE A 115 11.52 -20.23 3.61
N ASP A 116 10.96 -21.30 4.17
CA ASP A 116 10.88 -22.60 3.52
C ASP A 116 9.87 -22.58 2.36
N ASP A 117 10.28 -23.08 1.19
CA ASP A 117 9.46 -23.11 -0.03
C ASP A 117 8.12 -23.84 0.14
N SER A 118 8.05 -24.80 1.05
CA SER A 118 6.80 -25.52 1.37
C SER A 118 5.69 -24.60 1.86
N ARG A 119 6.02 -23.40 2.37
CA ARG A 119 5.04 -22.38 2.78
C ARG A 119 4.25 -21.80 1.62
N PHE A 120 4.75 -21.93 0.40
CA PHE A 120 4.12 -21.46 -0.83
C PHE A 120 3.45 -22.59 -1.63
N HIS A 121 3.53 -23.84 -1.14
CA HIS A 121 2.78 -24.94 -1.74
C HIS A 121 1.29 -24.77 -1.45
N MET A 122 0.45 -25.04 -2.46
CA MET A 122 -0.98 -25.09 -2.25
C MET A 122 -1.32 -26.13 -1.16
N PRO A 123 -2.21 -25.80 -0.22
CA PRO A 123 -2.67 -26.79 0.74
C PRO A 123 -3.26 -27.99 -0.02
N ALA A 124 -3.01 -29.21 0.47
CA ALA A 124 -3.66 -30.38 -0.08
C ALA A 124 -5.18 -30.14 -0.08
N ALA A 125 -5.84 -30.40 -1.20
CA ALA A 125 -7.29 -30.29 -1.29
C ALA A 125 -7.91 -31.03 -0.10
N ALA A 126 -8.70 -30.32 0.70
CA ALA A 126 -9.40 -30.93 1.81
C ALA A 126 -10.16 -32.14 1.24
N LYS A 127 -9.85 -33.35 1.74
CA LYS A 127 -10.66 -34.53 1.43
C LYS A 127 -12.08 -34.16 1.81
N THR A 128 -12.96 -34.08 0.83
CA THR A 128 -14.39 -33.96 1.05
C THR A 128 -14.79 -35.06 2.02
N GLN A 129 -15.07 -34.69 3.27
CA GLN A 129 -15.74 -35.60 4.19
C GLN A 129 -17.06 -35.93 3.51
N GLY A 130 -17.21 -37.20 3.12
CA GLY A 130 -18.33 -37.68 2.34
C GLY A 130 -19.65 -37.20 2.96
N ALA A 131 -20.54 -36.70 2.10
CA ALA A 131 -21.93 -36.48 2.45
C ALA A 131 -22.47 -37.79 3.06
N LYS A 132 -22.84 -37.73 4.34
CA LYS A 132 -23.54 -38.82 5.01
C LYS A 132 -24.97 -38.89 4.39
N PRO A 133 -25.46 -40.08 4.04
CA PRO A 133 -26.78 -40.25 3.41
C PRO A 133 -27.93 -39.77 4.30
#